data_AF-A0A940SPK4-F1
#
_entry.id   AF-A0A940SPK4-F1
#
_cell.length_a   1.000
_cell.length_b   1.000
_cell.length_c   1.000
_cell.angle_alpha   90.00
_cell.angle_beta   90.00
_cell.angle_gamma   90.00
#
_symmetry.space_group_name_H-M   'P 1'
#
loop_
_entity.id
_entity.type
_entity.pdbx_description
1 polymer ?
#
loop_
_entity_poly.entity_id
_entity_poly.type
_entity_poly.pdbx_seq_one_letter_code
_entity_poly.pdbx_strand_id
1 'polypeptide(L)'
;MLFSQITCYPADIFVSAGYLRTDDAECTGTLSDGVLTVTGSVVDAASMKQFADETAQIILTDSVETIGNAAFSNFKELRTVEMTEHVKRIETGAFQACTNLRKIDLRNVETIGESAFAGCIRLFDVTLSDSLTEIGEAAFCGCEGARILDIPSKITKIQPDTFRHCVGLRDVYLPDSVKEIGDHAFDDCNSAERVFILNPECIIGEDAIPKNAVIYAPAQSKAHDYANANGLNFSALDAAEELPE
;
A
#
# COMPACT_ATOMS: atom_id res chain seq x y z
N MET A 1 11.94 -35.50 22.01
CA MET A 1 12.36 -34.88 20.74
C MET A 1 12.03 -35.86 19.64
N LEU A 2 10.84 -35.77 19.06
CA LEU A 2 10.47 -36.63 17.93
C LEU A 2 10.57 -35.77 16.67
N PHE A 3 11.61 -36.04 15.89
CA PHE A 3 11.65 -35.71 14.48
C PHE A 3 10.67 -36.65 13.77
N SER A 4 9.72 -36.12 13.01
CA SER A 4 8.96 -36.91 12.03
C SER A 4 9.30 -36.40 10.64
N GLN A 5 10.20 -37.12 9.96
CA GLN A 5 10.28 -37.11 8.51
C GLN A 5 8.99 -37.72 7.95
N ILE A 6 8.29 -37.03 7.05
CA ILE A 6 7.27 -37.64 6.19
C ILE A 6 7.45 -37.11 4.77
N THR A 7 7.99 -37.97 3.91
CA THR A 7 7.84 -37.88 2.46
C THR A 7 6.47 -38.45 2.09
N CYS A 8 5.65 -37.73 1.29
CA CYS A 8 4.49 -38.35 0.63
C CYS A 8 4.13 -37.67 -0.71
N TYR A 9 3.83 -38.53 -1.68
CA TYR A 9 3.16 -38.30 -2.97
C TYR A 9 1.67 -38.74 -2.83
N PRO A 10 0.78 -38.42 -3.81
CA PRO A 10 -0.41 -37.60 -3.60
C PRO A 10 -1.68 -38.40 -3.29
N ALA A 11 -2.70 -37.66 -2.84
CA ALA A 11 -4.07 -38.07 -2.51
C ALA A 11 -4.23 -38.84 -1.19
N ASP A 12 -4.16 -38.12 -0.07
CA ASP A 12 -5.11 -38.35 1.03
C ASP A 12 -5.21 -37.10 1.91
N ILE A 13 -6.45 -36.64 2.05
CA ILE A 13 -6.87 -35.49 2.86
C ILE A 13 -6.83 -35.92 4.33
N PHE A 14 -5.79 -35.51 5.05
CA PHE A 14 -5.81 -35.39 6.50
C PHE A 14 -4.85 -34.28 6.93
N VAL A 15 -5.33 -33.33 7.74
CA VAL A 15 -4.44 -32.63 8.66
C VAL A 15 -5.20 -32.05 9.85
N SER A 16 -5.12 -32.76 10.98
CA SER A 16 -4.58 -32.09 12.16
C SER A 16 -3.14 -31.67 11.81
N ALA A 17 -2.83 -30.38 11.88
CA ALA A 17 -1.58 -29.70 11.49
C ALA A 17 -1.47 -29.22 10.01
N GLY A 18 -2.39 -28.35 9.58
CA GLY A 18 -2.03 -27.17 8.76
C GLY A 18 -1.43 -27.33 7.36
N TYR A 19 -1.49 -28.48 6.70
CA TYR A 19 -1.00 -28.65 5.33
C TYR A 19 -2.10 -29.06 4.35
N LEU A 20 -2.74 -28.10 3.68
CA LEU A 20 -3.50 -28.40 2.47
C LEU A 20 -2.61 -28.18 1.26
N ARG A 21 -2.24 -29.26 0.57
CA ARG A 21 -1.87 -29.23 -0.84
C ARG A 21 -3.15 -29.36 -1.65
N THR A 22 -3.57 -28.29 -2.31
CA THR A 22 -4.35 -28.42 -3.53
C THR A 22 -3.35 -28.52 -4.67
N ASP A 23 -3.51 -29.50 -5.56
CA ASP A 23 -2.53 -29.78 -6.63
C ASP A 23 -2.34 -28.63 -7.65
N ASP A 24 -3.11 -27.54 -7.50
CA ASP A 24 -3.05 -26.28 -8.27
C ASP A 24 -2.61 -25.04 -7.44
N ALA A 25 -2.23 -25.19 -6.16
CA ALA A 25 -1.83 -24.03 -5.35
C ALA A 25 -0.39 -23.61 -5.67
N GLU A 26 -0.23 -22.35 -6.11
CA GLU A 26 1.07 -21.71 -6.35
C GLU A 26 1.79 -21.35 -5.04
N CYS A 27 1.15 -21.56 -3.89
CA CYS A 27 1.71 -21.35 -2.56
C CYS A 27 1.27 -22.37 -1.51
N THR A 28 2.01 -22.42 -0.40
CA THR A 28 1.62 -23.14 0.82
C THR A 28 1.89 -22.27 2.04
N GLY A 29 1.08 -22.45 3.09
CA GLY A 29 1.22 -21.73 4.36
C GLY A 29 1.35 -22.70 5.53
N THR A 30 2.19 -22.34 6.51
CA THR A 30 2.30 -23.07 7.79
C THR A 30 2.13 -22.09 8.94
N LEU A 31 1.15 -22.37 9.82
CA LEU A 31 0.83 -21.53 10.97
C LEU A 31 1.33 -22.18 12.26
N SER A 32 2.11 -21.44 13.05
CA SER A 32 2.54 -21.85 14.39
C SER A 32 2.55 -20.62 15.30
N ASP A 33 1.87 -20.70 16.45
CA ASP A 33 1.82 -19.63 17.46
C ASP A 33 1.47 -18.24 16.88
N GLY A 34 0.56 -18.19 15.91
CA GLY A 34 0.13 -16.95 15.24
C GLY A 34 1.09 -16.42 14.16
N VAL A 35 2.15 -17.15 13.85
CA VAL A 35 3.10 -16.84 12.77
C VAL A 35 2.81 -17.73 11.56
N LEU A 36 2.38 -17.12 10.46
CA LEU A 36 2.13 -17.78 9.18
C LEU A 36 3.36 -17.64 8.28
N THR A 37 4.06 -18.75 8.04
CA THR A 37 5.15 -18.80 7.04
C THR A 37 4.59 -19.24 5.69
N VAL A 38 4.79 -18.43 4.65
CA VAL A 38 4.26 -18.65 3.29
C VAL A 38 5.39 -18.84 2.28
N THR A 39 5.25 -19.87 1.45
CA THR A 39 6.19 -20.19 0.36
C THR A 39 5.44 -20.47 -0.93
N GLY A 40 6.08 -20.21 -2.08
CA GLY A 40 5.46 -20.27 -3.40
C GLY A 40 5.65 -18.97 -4.18
N SER A 41 5.62 -19.04 -5.51
CA SER A 41 5.86 -17.86 -6.38
C SER A 41 4.77 -16.82 -6.27
N VAL A 42 3.51 -17.26 -6.15
CA VAL A 42 2.33 -16.40 -6.08
C VAL A 42 1.48 -16.83 -4.91
N VAL A 43 1.17 -15.90 -4.00
CA VAL A 43 0.30 -16.16 -2.87
C VAL A 43 -1.16 -15.95 -3.29
N ASP A 44 -1.99 -16.99 -3.21
CA ASP A 44 -3.40 -16.91 -3.56
C ASP A 44 -4.33 -16.86 -2.33
N ALA A 45 -5.46 -16.18 -2.46
CA ALA A 45 -6.41 -16.03 -1.36
C ALA A 45 -7.09 -17.33 -0.94
N ALA A 46 -7.27 -18.31 -1.83
CA ALA A 46 -7.97 -19.55 -1.49
C ALA A 46 -7.14 -20.37 -0.49
N SER A 47 -5.82 -20.41 -0.71
CA SER A 47 -4.85 -21.07 0.17
C SER A 47 -4.71 -20.36 1.53
N MET A 48 -4.81 -19.04 1.55
CA MET A 48 -4.51 -18.23 2.75
C MET A 48 -5.72 -18.01 3.67
N LYS A 49 -6.95 -17.92 3.15
CA LYS A 49 -8.15 -17.55 3.92
C LYS A 49 -8.36 -18.33 5.22
N GLN A 50 -7.98 -19.60 5.25
CA GLN A 50 -8.12 -20.46 6.43
C GLN A 50 -7.27 -20.00 7.64
N PHE A 51 -6.25 -19.17 7.43
CA PHE A 51 -5.35 -18.70 8.48
C PHE A 51 -5.73 -17.32 9.04
N ALA A 52 -6.75 -16.66 8.48
CA ALA A 52 -7.02 -15.23 8.69
C ALA A 52 -7.27 -14.84 10.16
N ASP A 53 -7.99 -15.69 10.90
CA ASP A 53 -8.45 -15.38 12.27
C ASP A 53 -7.35 -15.58 13.34
N GLU A 54 -6.29 -16.32 13.02
CA GLU A 54 -5.23 -16.69 13.97
C GLU A 54 -3.88 -16.03 13.64
N THR A 55 -3.74 -15.45 12.44
CA THR A 55 -2.45 -14.92 11.97
C THR A 55 -2.19 -13.52 12.51
N ALA A 56 -1.20 -13.41 13.41
CA ALA A 56 -0.69 -12.14 13.92
C ALA A 56 0.55 -11.63 13.15
N GLN A 57 1.31 -12.54 12.55
CA GLN A 57 2.51 -12.24 11.77
C GLN A 57 2.56 -13.11 10.52
N ILE A 58 2.97 -12.51 9.40
CA ILE A 58 3.30 -13.25 8.17
C ILE A 58 4.80 -13.18 7.92
N ILE A 59 5.38 -14.31 7.52
CA ILE A 59 6.76 -14.40 7.01
C ILE A 59 6.69 -14.96 5.59
N LEU A 60 7.07 -14.16 4.60
CA LEU A 60 7.19 -14.60 3.22
C LEU A 60 8.60 -15.13 2.98
N THR A 61 8.72 -16.31 2.36
CA THR A 61 10.03 -16.86 1.99
C THR A 61 10.58 -16.23 0.71
N ASP A 62 11.87 -16.46 0.41
CA ASP A 62 12.56 -15.91 -0.78
C ASP A 62 11.94 -16.35 -2.13
N SER A 63 11.11 -17.40 -2.11
CA SER A 63 10.39 -17.85 -3.31
C SER A 63 9.21 -16.96 -3.72
N VAL A 64 8.74 -16.07 -2.84
CA VAL A 64 7.54 -15.27 -3.09
C VAL A 64 7.86 -14.05 -3.93
N GLU A 65 7.24 -13.95 -5.10
CA GLU A 65 7.40 -12.83 -6.02
C GLU A 65 6.13 -11.95 -6.10
N THR A 66 4.96 -12.57 -5.96
CA THR A 66 3.66 -11.90 -6.06
C THR A 66 2.75 -12.23 -4.88
N ILE A 67 2.15 -11.21 -4.28
CA ILE A 67 1.05 -11.36 -3.33
C ILE A 67 -0.24 -11.12 -4.12
N GLY A 68 -0.97 -12.19 -4.38
CA GLY A 68 -2.11 -12.20 -5.31
C GLY A 68 -3.36 -11.52 -4.77
N ASN A 69 -4.35 -11.43 -5.65
CA ASN A 69 -5.63 -10.78 -5.36
C ASN A 69 -6.26 -11.26 -4.05
N ALA A 70 -6.53 -10.32 -3.14
CA ALA A 70 -7.12 -10.54 -1.83
C ALA A 70 -6.42 -11.58 -0.94
N ALA A 71 -5.14 -11.90 -1.20
CA ALA A 71 -4.41 -13.00 -0.55
C ALA A 71 -4.51 -12.98 0.98
N PHE A 72 -4.35 -11.80 1.58
CA PHE A 72 -4.40 -11.58 3.02
C PHE A 72 -5.53 -10.60 3.41
N SER A 73 -6.56 -10.46 2.58
CA SER A 73 -7.70 -9.58 2.88
C SER A 73 -8.40 -10.03 4.18
N ASN A 74 -8.75 -9.06 5.03
CA ASN A 74 -9.41 -9.24 6.33
C ASN A 74 -8.65 -10.07 7.36
N PHE A 75 -7.32 -10.14 7.28
CA PHE A 75 -6.49 -10.70 8.36
C PHE A 75 -6.47 -9.71 9.54
N LYS A 76 -7.54 -9.70 10.35
CA LYS A 76 -7.78 -8.66 11.37
C LYS A 76 -6.78 -8.70 12.51
N GLU A 77 -6.15 -9.85 12.79
CA GLU A 77 -5.13 -9.97 13.83
C GLU A 77 -3.71 -9.66 13.33
N LEU A 78 -3.50 -9.55 12.01
CA LEU A 78 -2.20 -9.32 11.41
C LEU A 78 -1.63 -7.97 11.83
N ARG A 79 -0.41 -7.97 12.37
CA ARG A 79 0.32 -6.78 12.86
C ARG A 79 1.53 -6.46 12.04
N THR A 80 2.23 -7.49 11.54
CA THR A 80 3.52 -7.36 10.85
C THR A 80 3.61 -8.37 9.70
N VAL A 81 4.24 -7.93 8.61
CA VAL A 81 4.58 -8.78 7.46
C VAL A 81 6.08 -8.65 7.24
N GLU A 82 6.78 -9.78 7.30
CA GLU A 82 8.19 -9.86 6.90
C GLU A 82 8.25 -10.28 5.43
N MET A 83 8.71 -9.36 4.60
CA MET A 83 8.86 -9.54 3.16
C MET A 83 10.34 -9.67 2.81
N THR A 84 10.63 -10.39 1.73
CA THR A 84 11.96 -10.53 1.16
C THR A 84 12.14 -9.53 0.02
N GLU A 85 13.36 -9.41 -0.50
CA GLU A 85 13.66 -8.55 -1.66
C GLU A 85 13.05 -9.03 -2.98
N HIS A 86 12.52 -10.25 -3.00
CA HIS A 86 11.94 -10.89 -4.18
C HIS A 86 10.49 -10.51 -4.44
N VAL A 87 9.76 -10.00 -3.44
CA VAL A 87 8.36 -9.60 -3.64
C VAL A 87 8.30 -8.32 -4.47
N LYS A 88 7.85 -8.44 -5.73
CA LYS A 88 7.75 -7.33 -6.69
C LYS A 88 6.34 -6.82 -6.86
N ARG A 89 5.32 -7.64 -6.64
CA ARG A 89 3.94 -7.31 -6.99
C ARG A 89 3.00 -7.56 -5.82
N ILE A 90 2.18 -6.56 -5.50
CA ILE A 90 1.07 -6.68 -4.56
C ILE A 90 -0.20 -6.39 -5.36
N GLU A 91 -1.08 -7.37 -5.49
CA GLU A 91 -2.26 -7.26 -6.34
C GLU A 91 -3.49 -6.71 -5.60
N THR A 92 -4.63 -6.67 -6.30
CA THR A 92 -5.86 -6.01 -5.84
C THR A 92 -6.33 -6.56 -4.50
N GLY A 93 -6.53 -5.65 -3.54
CA GLY A 93 -7.05 -5.96 -2.22
C GLY A 93 -6.19 -6.89 -1.36
N ALA A 94 -4.92 -7.13 -1.72
CA ALA A 94 -4.05 -8.13 -1.09
C ALA A 94 -4.01 -8.07 0.44
N PHE A 95 -4.00 -6.87 1.04
CA PHE A 95 -4.06 -6.62 2.49
C PHE A 95 -5.28 -5.78 2.88
N GLN A 96 -6.33 -5.79 2.07
CA GLN A 96 -7.52 -4.99 2.33
C GLN A 96 -8.09 -5.30 3.72
N ALA A 97 -8.36 -4.25 4.47
CA ALA A 97 -8.95 -4.28 5.79
C ALA A 97 -8.15 -5.08 6.82
N CYS A 98 -6.83 -5.17 6.69
CA CYS A 98 -5.91 -5.62 7.75
C CYS A 98 -5.79 -4.54 8.84
N THR A 99 -6.85 -4.37 9.64
CA THR A 99 -7.02 -3.23 10.56
C THR A 99 -6.00 -3.14 11.70
N ASN A 100 -5.23 -4.19 11.94
CA ASN A 100 -4.15 -4.21 12.94
C ASN A 100 -2.74 -4.11 12.33
N LEU A 101 -2.61 -4.10 11.00
CA LEU A 101 -1.32 -3.97 10.33
C LEU A 101 -0.75 -2.58 10.64
N ARG A 102 0.49 -2.55 11.14
CA ARG A 102 1.12 -1.31 11.63
C ARG A 102 2.22 -0.79 10.74
N LYS A 103 3.00 -1.72 10.18
CA LYS A 103 4.19 -1.46 9.37
C LYS A 103 4.23 -2.44 8.20
N ILE A 104 4.65 -1.95 7.05
CA ILE A 104 5.03 -2.79 5.92
C ILE A 104 6.20 -2.15 5.14
N ASP A 105 7.23 -2.95 4.84
CA ASP A 105 8.36 -2.52 4.02
C ASP A 105 8.05 -2.83 2.55
N LEU A 106 7.88 -1.79 1.73
CA LEU A 106 7.57 -1.91 0.30
C LEU A 106 8.75 -1.50 -0.58
N ARG A 107 9.98 -1.39 -0.05
CA ARG A 107 11.15 -0.86 -0.76
C ARG A 107 11.59 -1.66 -1.99
N ASN A 108 11.10 -2.90 -2.14
CA ASN A 108 11.41 -3.78 -3.26
C ASN A 108 10.25 -4.00 -4.23
N VAL A 109 9.07 -3.41 -3.93
CA VAL A 109 7.83 -3.58 -4.70
C VAL A 109 7.85 -2.66 -5.93
N GLU A 110 7.38 -3.15 -7.07
CA GLU A 110 7.30 -2.44 -8.35
C GLU A 110 5.87 -1.99 -8.67
N THR A 111 4.86 -2.76 -8.25
CA THR A 111 3.44 -2.44 -8.48
C THR A 111 2.57 -2.74 -7.26
N ILE A 112 1.70 -1.79 -6.90
CA ILE A 112 0.67 -1.95 -5.86
C ILE A 112 -0.70 -1.84 -6.53
N GLY A 113 -1.53 -2.86 -6.39
CA GLY A 113 -2.85 -2.97 -7.01
C GLY A 113 -3.93 -2.14 -6.33
N GLU A 114 -5.10 -2.13 -6.96
CA GLU A 114 -6.30 -1.45 -6.46
C GLU A 114 -6.66 -1.91 -5.05
N SER A 115 -6.98 -0.98 -4.16
CA SER A 115 -7.40 -1.26 -2.78
C SER A 115 -6.43 -2.15 -1.96
N ALA A 116 -5.17 -2.31 -2.39
CA ALA A 116 -4.24 -3.28 -1.81
C ALA A 116 -4.10 -3.18 -0.28
N PHE A 117 -4.12 -1.96 0.27
CA PHE A 117 -4.07 -1.66 1.70
C PHE A 117 -5.31 -0.92 2.21
N ALA A 118 -6.39 -0.88 1.42
CA ALA A 118 -7.58 -0.12 1.79
C ALA A 118 -8.14 -0.57 3.15
N GLY A 119 -8.39 0.36 4.07
CA GLY A 119 -8.89 0.08 5.42
C GLY A 119 -7.85 -0.45 6.40
N CYS A 120 -6.54 -0.36 6.11
CA CYS A 120 -5.49 -0.61 7.08
C CYS A 120 -5.35 0.56 8.07
N ILE A 121 -6.37 0.79 8.90
CA ILE A 121 -6.51 1.98 9.76
C ILE A 121 -5.34 2.24 10.73
N ARG A 122 -4.54 1.21 11.07
CA ARG A 122 -3.38 1.32 11.97
C ARG A 122 -2.04 1.37 11.25
N LEU A 123 -2.01 1.34 9.93
CA LEU A 123 -0.79 1.35 9.14
C LEU A 123 -0.17 2.74 9.19
N PHE A 124 0.97 2.89 9.85
CA PHE A 124 1.62 4.19 10.05
C PHE A 124 3.03 4.29 9.49
N ASP A 125 3.70 3.16 9.26
CA ASP A 125 5.07 3.08 8.76
C ASP A 125 5.08 2.32 7.43
N VAL A 126 5.09 3.09 6.34
CA VAL A 126 5.11 2.60 4.96
C VAL A 126 6.33 3.22 4.28
N THR A 127 7.24 2.38 3.80
CA THR A 127 8.37 2.84 2.97
C THR A 127 8.16 2.38 1.55
N LEU A 128 7.96 3.32 0.62
CA LEU A 128 7.78 3.04 -0.81
C LEU A 128 9.11 2.77 -1.50
N SER A 129 9.06 2.07 -2.63
CA SER A 129 10.20 1.70 -3.46
C SER A 129 10.53 2.79 -4.49
N ASP A 130 11.81 3.08 -4.70
CA ASP A 130 12.30 3.90 -5.82
C ASP A 130 12.05 3.26 -7.20
N SER A 131 11.71 1.96 -7.21
CA SER A 131 11.33 1.23 -8.42
C SER A 131 9.83 1.10 -8.62
N LEU A 132 9.02 1.65 -7.72
CA LEU A 132 7.56 1.64 -7.83
C LEU A 132 7.09 2.42 -9.05
N THR A 133 6.42 1.76 -9.98
CA THR A 133 5.90 2.37 -11.21
C THR A 133 4.40 2.61 -11.17
N GLU A 134 3.68 1.94 -10.25
CA GLU A 134 2.22 1.99 -10.18
C GLU A 134 1.70 1.85 -8.75
N ILE A 135 0.72 2.69 -8.41
CA ILE A 135 -0.12 2.61 -7.21
C ILE A 135 -1.58 2.66 -7.69
N GLY A 136 -2.34 1.61 -7.40
CA GLY A 136 -3.72 1.46 -7.84
C GLY A 136 -4.71 2.43 -7.21
N GLU A 137 -5.91 2.46 -7.79
CA GLU A 137 -7.06 3.18 -7.25
C GLU A 137 -7.36 2.72 -5.82
N ALA A 138 -7.65 3.67 -4.93
CA ALA A 138 -7.93 3.42 -3.51
C ALA A 138 -6.87 2.58 -2.75
N ALA A 139 -5.64 2.42 -3.27
CA ALA A 139 -4.66 1.47 -2.73
C ALA A 139 -4.38 1.66 -1.24
N PHE A 140 -4.39 2.91 -0.73
CA PHE A 140 -4.21 3.24 0.68
C PHE A 140 -5.44 3.95 1.28
N CYS A 141 -6.61 3.85 0.64
CA CYS A 141 -7.84 4.48 1.13
C CYS A 141 -8.15 4.04 2.58
N GLY A 142 -8.36 4.98 3.50
CA GLY A 142 -8.62 4.69 4.91
C GLY A 142 -7.42 4.18 5.70
N CYS A 143 -6.18 4.37 5.23
CA CYS A 143 -4.97 4.17 6.04
C CYS A 143 -4.79 5.35 7.01
N GLU A 144 -5.68 5.45 8.00
CA GLU A 144 -5.76 6.58 8.94
C GLU A 144 -4.45 6.85 9.68
N GLY A 145 -3.62 5.83 9.90
CA GLY A 145 -2.34 5.95 10.58
C GLY A 145 -1.18 6.49 9.75
N ALA A 146 -1.28 6.54 8.41
CA ALA A 146 -0.15 6.84 7.52
C ALA A 146 0.30 8.30 7.65
N ARG A 147 1.59 8.57 7.94
CA ARG A 147 2.03 9.89 8.46
C ARG A 147 2.75 10.80 7.48
N ILE A 148 3.58 10.23 6.64
CA ILE A 148 4.42 10.95 5.67
C ILE A 148 4.47 10.08 4.43
N LEU A 149 4.31 10.69 3.27
CA LEU A 149 4.22 9.99 2.02
C LEU A 149 5.08 10.71 0.98
N ASP A 150 6.27 10.17 0.79
CA ASP A 150 7.16 10.53 -0.30
C ASP A 150 6.79 9.70 -1.53
N ILE A 151 6.23 10.34 -2.54
CA ILE A 151 5.88 9.66 -3.80
C ILE A 151 7.15 9.43 -4.61
N PRO A 152 7.47 8.17 -5.01
CA PRO A 152 8.65 7.88 -5.81
C PRO A 152 8.63 8.57 -7.18
N SER A 153 9.82 8.94 -7.68
CA SER A 153 10.01 9.71 -8.92
C SER A 153 9.61 8.98 -10.22
N LYS A 154 9.31 7.68 -10.16
CA LYS A 154 8.78 6.91 -11.29
C LYS A 154 7.25 6.94 -11.38
N ILE A 155 6.56 7.38 -10.33
CA ILE A 155 5.12 7.52 -10.33
C ILE A 155 4.73 8.72 -11.20
N THR A 156 3.82 8.46 -12.14
CA THR A 156 3.33 9.49 -13.08
C THR A 156 1.87 9.87 -12.86
N LYS A 157 1.13 9.08 -12.09
CA LYS A 157 -0.28 9.30 -11.79
C LYS A 157 -0.57 8.85 -10.36
N ILE A 158 -1.27 9.70 -9.61
CA ILE A 158 -1.98 9.30 -8.40
C ILE A 158 -3.41 8.97 -8.83
N GLN A 159 -3.86 7.75 -8.57
CA GLN A 159 -5.18 7.30 -8.99
C GLN A 159 -6.29 7.90 -8.11
N PRO A 160 -7.58 7.77 -8.51
CA PRO A 160 -8.69 8.19 -7.67
C PRO A 160 -8.65 7.51 -6.30
N ASP A 161 -9.06 8.24 -5.26
CA ASP A 161 -9.15 7.80 -3.87
C ASP A 161 -7.87 7.20 -3.26
N THR A 162 -6.70 7.24 -3.93
CA THR A 162 -5.50 6.45 -3.53
C THR A 162 -5.13 6.63 -2.06
N PHE A 163 -5.17 7.86 -1.55
CA PHE A 163 -4.86 8.21 -0.16
C PHE A 163 -6.06 8.83 0.57
N ARG A 164 -7.28 8.66 0.06
CA ARG A 164 -8.48 9.20 0.70
C ARG A 164 -8.59 8.72 2.15
N HIS A 165 -9.02 9.59 3.07
CA HIS A 165 -9.13 9.31 4.50
C HIS A 165 -7.79 8.93 5.19
N CYS A 166 -6.63 9.22 4.60
CA CYS A 166 -5.34 9.10 5.30
C CYS A 166 -5.12 10.26 6.27
N VAL A 167 -5.86 10.27 7.38
CA VAL A 167 -5.88 11.38 8.35
C VAL A 167 -4.54 11.61 9.06
N GLY A 168 -3.59 10.68 8.98
CA GLY A 168 -2.25 10.83 9.55
C GLY A 168 -1.31 11.71 8.70
N LEU A 169 -1.63 11.94 7.42
CA LEU A 169 -0.77 12.67 6.50
C LEU A 169 -0.69 14.13 6.93
N ARG A 170 0.54 14.62 7.13
CA ARG A 170 0.78 16.03 7.45
C ARG A 170 1.31 16.82 6.26
N ASP A 171 2.32 16.27 5.61
CA ASP A 171 2.96 16.85 4.43
C ASP A 171 2.93 15.82 3.31
N VAL A 172 2.53 16.27 2.12
CA VAL A 172 2.47 15.43 0.92
C VAL A 172 3.40 16.02 -0.12
N TYR A 173 4.32 15.22 -0.63
CA TYR A 173 5.29 15.64 -1.64
C TYR A 173 5.06 14.89 -2.95
N LEU A 174 4.64 15.63 -3.99
CA LEU A 174 4.41 15.11 -5.34
C LEU A 174 5.52 15.60 -6.29
N PRO A 175 6.41 14.71 -6.75
CA PRO A 175 7.53 15.08 -7.62
C PRO A 175 7.06 15.55 -9.00
N ASP A 176 8.00 16.14 -9.76
CA ASP A 176 7.76 16.63 -11.13
C ASP A 176 7.32 15.52 -12.11
N SER A 177 7.59 14.27 -11.78
CA SER A 177 7.15 13.09 -12.53
C SER A 177 5.64 12.89 -12.53
N VAL A 178 4.93 13.37 -11.49
CA VAL A 178 3.48 13.24 -11.35
C VAL A 178 2.79 14.18 -12.33
N LYS A 179 2.05 13.61 -13.28
CA LYS A 179 1.35 14.34 -14.35
C LYS A 179 -0.14 14.49 -14.08
N GLU A 180 -0.70 13.61 -13.26
CA GLU A 180 -2.13 13.57 -12.98
C GLU A 180 -2.38 13.13 -11.53
N ILE A 181 -3.29 13.82 -10.86
CA ILE A 181 -3.85 13.47 -9.55
C ILE A 181 -5.34 13.23 -9.77
N GLY A 182 -5.80 12.01 -9.51
CA GLY A 182 -7.19 11.61 -9.68
C GLY A 182 -8.13 12.25 -8.67
N ASP A 183 -9.43 12.11 -8.93
CA ASP A 183 -10.50 12.63 -8.08
C ASP A 183 -10.38 12.06 -6.66
N HIS A 184 -10.62 12.89 -5.66
CA HIS A 184 -10.58 12.53 -4.24
C HIS A 184 -9.27 11.88 -3.74
N ALA A 185 -8.16 11.98 -4.50
CA ALA A 185 -6.92 11.25 -4.22
C ALA A 185 -6.40 11.45 -2.78
N PHE A 186 -6.55 12.66 -2.24
CA PHE A 186 -6.22 13.01 -0.86
C PHE A 186 -7.42 13.57 -0.10
N ASP A 187 -8.66 13.34 -0.56
CA ASP A 187 -9.84 13.83 0.13
C ASP A 187 -9.91 13.29 1.57
N ASP A 188 -10.49 14.08 2.47
CA ASP A 188 -10.58 13.80 3.90
C ASP A 188 -9.23 13.52 4.62
N CYS A 189 -8.08 13.89 4.05
CA CYS A 189 -6.79 13.90 4.75
C CYS A 189 -6.68 15.15 5.66
N ASN A 190 -7.53 15.21 6.67
CA ASN A 190 -7.79 16.42 7.47
C ASN A 190 -6.61 16.93 8.33
N SER A 191 -5.51 16.18 8.45
CA SER A 191 -4.28 16.65 9.10
C SER A 191 -3.25 17.21 8.12
N ALA A 192 -3.49 17.14 6.82
CA ALA A 192 -2.55 17.58 5.80
C ALA A 192 -2.48 19.11 5.81
N GLU A 193 -1.35 19.66 6.24
CA GLU A 193 -1.12 21.10 6.32
C GLU A 193 -0.58 21.64 4.99
N ARG A 194 0.25 20.83 4.29
CA ARG A 194 0.98 21.25 3.09
C ARG A 194 0.97 20.17 2.03
N VAL A 195 0.70 20.58 0.79
CA VAL A 195 0.82 19.71 -0.39
C VAL A 195 1.74 20.38 -1.40
N PHE A 196 2.86 19.74 -1.71
CA PHE A 196 3.83 20.20 -2.70
C PHE A 196 3.53 19.52 -4.04
N ILE A 197 3.27 20.32 -5.08
CA ILE A 197 3.00 19.85 -6.44
C ILE A 197 4.04 20.46 -7.37
N LEU A 198 5.08 19.69 -7.70
CA LEU A 198 6.25 20.24 -8.39
C LEU A 198 6.08 20.31 -9.91
N ASN A 199 5.24 19.47 -10.49
CA ASN A 199 4.96 19.54 -11.91
C ASN A 199 3.99 20.70 -12.21
N PRO A 200 4.42 21.77 -12.91
CA PRO A 200 3.55 22.89 -13.22
C PRO A 200 2.37 22.52 -14.13
N GLU A 201 2.50 21.42 -14.88
CA GLU A 201 1.51 20.92 -15.83
C GLU A 201 0.62 19.81 -15.25
N CYS A 202 0.72 19.51 -13.95
CA CYS A 202 -0.07 18.46 -13.30
C CYS A 202 -1.57 18.73 -13.44
N ILE A 203 -2.30 17.76 -13.98
CA ILE A 203 -3.77 17.78 -14.01
C ILE A 203 -4.28 17.32 -12.64
N ILE A 204 -5.22 18.06 -12.05
CA ILE A 204 -5.73 17.79 -10.70
C ILE A 204 -7.25 17.56 -10.79
N GLY A 205 -7.69 16.40 -10.31
CA GLY A 205 -9.08 15.97 -10.27
C GLY A 205 -9.95 16.69 -9.24
N GLU A 206 -11.24 16.43 -9.30
CA GLU A 206 -12.25 16.99 -8.39
C GLU A 206 -11.95 16.58 -6.93
N ASP A 207 -12.02 17.55 -6.01
CA ASP A 207 -11.78 17.36 -4.57
C ASP A 207 -10.47 16.56 -4.24
N ALA A 208 -9.50 16.55 -5.15
CA ALA A 208 -8.29 15.75 -5.02
C ALA A 208 -7.37 16.19 -3.88
N ILE A 209 -7.40 17.47 -3.49
CA ILE A 209 -6.53 18.06 -2.46
C ILE A 209 -7.36 18.41 -1.20
N PRO A 210 -6.84 18.16 0.01
CA PRO A 210 -7.56 18.46 1.25
C PRO A 210 -7.89 19.94 1.37
N LYS A 211 -9.14 20.26 1.75
CA LYS A 211 -9.65 21.63 1.86
C LYS A 211 -8.89 22.50 2.87
N ASN A 212 -8.24 21.87 3.86
CA ASN A 212 -7.47 22.53 4.91
C ASN A 212 -5.99 22.75 4.55
N ALA A 213 -5.49 22.16 3.46
CA ALA A 213 -4.08 22.23 3.10
C ALA A 213 -3.73 23.53 2.36
N VAL A 214 -2.47 23.95 2.47
CA VAL A 214 -1.87 24.95 1.58
C VAL A 214 -1.17 24.24 0.43
N ILE A 215 -1.49 24.62 -0.80
CA ILE A 215 -0.83 24.12 -2.00
C ILE A 215 0.44 24.93 -2.24
N TYR A 216 1.58 24.24 -2.32
CA TYR A 216 2.87 24.79 -2.71
C TYR A 216 3.20 24.29 -4.13
N ALA A 217 3.23 25.18 -5.11
CA ALA A 217 3.53 24.81 -6.49
C ALA A 217 4.17 25.98 -7.26
N PRO A 218 4.78 25.74 -8.44
CA PRO A 218 5.26 26.83 -9.29
C PRO A 218 4.17 27.87 -9.56
N ALA A 219 4.54 29.15 -9.56
CA ALA A 219 3.63 30.22 -9.91
C ALA A 219 3.06 30.01 -11.33
N GLN A 220 1.77 30.31 -11.52
CA GLN A 220 1.07 30.13 -12.81
C GLN A 220 0.99 28.67 -13.29
N SER A 221 1.15 27.68 -12.39
CA SER A 221 0.89 26.27 -12.67
C SER A 221 -0.60 25.94 -12.71
N LYS A 222 -0.95 24.76 -13.22
CA LYS A 222 -2.31 24.20 -13.10
C LYS A 222 -2.75 24.02 -11.64
N ALA A 223 -1.80 23.80 -10.73
CA ALA A 223 -2.08 23.76 -9.30
C ALA A 223 -2.51 25.13 -8.74
N HIS A 224 -1.94 26.22 -9.25
CA HIS A 224 -2.39 27.57 -8.94
C HIS A 224 -3.82 27.83 -9.45
N ASP A 225 -4.12 27.44 -10.69
CA ASP A 225 -5.47 27.56 -11.26
C ASP A 225 -6.49 26.72 -10.47
N TYR A 226 -6.13 25.50 -10.11
CA TYR A 226 -6.93 24.60 -9.29
C TYR A 226 -7.23 25.20 -7.91
N ALA A 227 -6.21 25.75 -7.24
CA ALA A 227 -6.38 26.39 -5.93
C ALA A 227 -7.38 27.56 -6.01
N ASN A 228 -7.24 28.42 -7.02
CA ASN A 228 -8.14 29.55 -7.24
C ASN A 228 -9.57 29.10 -7.53
N ALA A 229 -9.75 28.08 -8.37
CA ALA A 229 -11.08 27.56 -8.72
C ALA A 229 -11.82 26.94 -7.53
N ASN A 230 -11.09 26.33 -6.59
CA ASN A 230 -11.64 25.63 -5.44
C ASN A 230 -11.58 26.43 -4.13
N GLY A 231 -11.06 27.66 -4.16
CA GLY A 231 -10.92 28.52 -2.98
C GLY A 231 -9.93 27.99 -1.94
N LEU A 232 -8.89 27.28 -2.39
CA LEU A 232 -7.83 26.72 -1.53
C LEU A 232 -6.70 27.72 -1.32
N ASN A 233 -5.99 27.58 -0.20
CA ASN A 233 -4.80 28.39 0.06
C ASN A 233 -3.65 27.96 -0.88
N PHE A 234 -2.94 28.93 -1.42
CA PHE A 234 -1.83 28.73 -2.35
C PHE A 234 -0.60 29.53 -1.93
N SER A 235 0.57 28.92 -2.03
CA SER A 235 1.88 29.57 -1.94
C SER A 235 2.70 29.22 -3.17
N ALA A 236 3.29 30.23 -3.80
CA ALA A 236 4.21 29.98 -4.89
C ALA A 236 5.51 29.38 -4.35
N LEU A 237 6.05 28.38 -5.03
CA LEU A 237 7.41 27.91 -4.79
C LEU A 237 8.40 28.87 -5.48
N ASP A 238 9.18 29.58 -4.69
CA ASP A 238 10.25 30.45 -5.18
C ASP A 238 11.48 29.58 -5.48
N ALA A 239 12.36 30.03 -6.40
CA ALA A 239 13.63 29.35 -6.70
C ALA A 239 14.62 29.26 -5.49
N ALA A 240 14.23 29.76 -4.31
CA ALA A 240 15.00 29.81 -3.08
C ALA A 240 14.36 29.07 -1.89
N GLU A 241 13.16 28.51 -2.04
CA GLU A 241 12.59 27.64 -0.99
C GLU A 241 13.16 26.23 -1.17
N GLU A 242 14.07 25.85 -0.28
CA GLU A 242 14.47 24.47 -0.09
C GLU A 242 13.22 23.66 0.27
N LEU A 243 12.91 22.66 -0.56
CA LEU A 243 11.96 21.62 -0.19
C LEU A 243 12.44 21.03 1.15
N PRO A 244 11.55 20.85 2.13
CA PRO A 244 11.96 20.27 3.41
C PRO A 244 12.67 18.93 3.17
N GLU A 245 13.91 18.82 3.68
CA GLU A 245 14.73 17.60 3.65
C GLU A 245 14.05 16.40 4.32
#